data_AF-U6LMU8-F1
#
_entry.id   AF-U6LMU8-F1
#
_cell.length_a   1.000
_cell.length_b   1.000
_cell.length_c   1.000
_cell.angle_alpha   90.00
_cell.angle_beta   90.00
_cell.angle_gamma   90.00
#
_symmetry.space_group_name_H-M   'P 1'
#
loop_
_entity.id
_entity.type
_entity.pdbx_description
1 polymer ?
#
loop_
_entity_poly.entity_id
_entity_poly.type
_entity_poly.pdbx_seq_one_letter_code
_entity_poly.pdbx_strand_id
1 'polypeptide(L)'
;MMIHIPLSRLRTLFLKKTLNQEDADAVVSASETLARAAWTEAHLSATILNISFAIESLGKYFLAFDAISCAVKLLGDRMLQHMWWDDFTLAFDTEYAFNEPETGRQRKPRMLANIANRLLAAINTYKGGMRPPSTEVIALKRLLFCSTYAPRDFKEVMWDPWREDEEHYAVNEYLSG
;
A
#
# COMPACT_ATOMS: atom_id res chain seq x y z
N MET A 1 -4.31 -11.47 -11.15
CA MET A 1 -3.20 -10.66 -11.70
C MET A 1 -2.34 -10.21 -10.52
N MET A 2 -1.02 -10.39 -10.55
CA MET A 2 -0.18 -10.10 -9.38
C MET A 2 0.04 -8.58 -9.21
N ILE A 3 -0.45 -8.01 -8.10
CA ILE A 3 -0.33 -6.58 -7.74
C ILE A 3 1.13 -6.10 -7.71
N HIS A 4 2.08 -6.98 -7.34
CA HIS A 4 3.50 -6.64 -7.19
C HIS A 4 4.16 -6.10 -8.48
N ILE A 5 3.83 -6.64 -9.66
CA ILE A 5 4.50 -6.24 -10.92
C ILE A 5 4.31 -4.76 -11.25
N PRO A 6 3.07 -4.24 -11.34
CA PRO A 6 2.87 -2.81 -11.60
C PRO A 6 3.34 -1.93 -10.44
N LEU A 7 3.31 -2.41 -9.19
CA LEU A 7 3.90 -1.70 -8.05
C LEU A 7 5.41 -1.49 -8.21
N SER A 8 6.13 -2.55 -8.59
CA SER A 8 7.58 -2.50 -8.81
C SER A 8 7.93 -1.54 -9.94
N ARG A 9 7.14 -1.57 -11.04
CA ARG A 9 7.30 -0.63 -12.15
C ARG A 9 7.10 0.84 -11.71
N LEU A 10 6.04 1.13 -10.94
CA LEU A 10 5.81 2.47 -10.41
C LEU A 10 6.92 2.91 -9.47
N ARG A 11 7.42 2.04 -8.58
CA ARG A 11 8.56 2.33 -7.72
C ARG A 11 9.78 2.77 -8.55
N THR A 12 10.17 2.02 -9.56
CA THR A 12 11.31 2.37 -10.42
C THR A 12 11.12 3.72 -11.12
N LEU A 13 9.90 4.02 -11.59
CA LEU A 13 9.59 5.32 -12.19
C LEU A 13 9.67 6.46 -11.17
N PHE A 14 9.11 6.29 -9.98
CA PHE A 14 9.11 7.32 -8.93
C PHE A 14 10.50 7.61 -8.34
N LEU A 15 11.46 6.70 -8.49
CA LEU A 15 12.85 6.93 -8.10
C LEU A 15 13.63 7.83 -9.09
N LYS A 16 13.10 8.07 -10.29
CA LYS A 16 13.76 8.95 -11.27
C LYS A 16 13.63 10.41 -10.84
N LYS A 17 14.71 11.19 -11.01
CA LYS A 17 14.72 12.63 -10.71
C LYS A 17 13.80 13.44 -11.63
N THR A 18 13.67 13.00 -12.89
CA THR A 18 12.83 13.64 -13.92
C THR A 18 12.19 12.56 -14.77
N LEU A 19 10.95 12.78 -15.19
CA LEU A 19 10.23 11.90 -16.11
C LEU A 19 10.09 12.58 -17.46
N ASN A 20 10.45 11.87 -18.53
CA ASN A 20 10.12 12.28 -19.88
C ASN A 20 8.69 11.83 -20.24
N GLN A 21 8.25 12.07 -21.48
CA GLN A 21 6.90 11.68 -21.91
C GLN A 21 6.68 10.16 -21.85
N GLU A 22 7.66 9.35 -22.27
CA GLU A 22 7.58 7.89 -22.22
C GLU A 22 7.42 7.38 -20.78
N ASP A 23 8.16 7.97 -19.84
CA ASP A 23 8.06 7.67 -18.43
C ASP A 23 6.70 8.05 -17.86
N ALA A 24 6.14 9.21 -18.26
CA ALA A 24 4.80 9.62 -17.85
C ALA A 24 3.73 8.65 -18.37
N ASP A 25 3.82 8.24 -19.63
CA ASP A 25 2.91 7.24 -20.22
C ASP A 25 3.04 5.88 -19.50
N ALA A 26 4.27 5.51 -19.12
CA ALA A 26 4.52 4.31 -18.33
C ALA A 26 3.93 4.40 -16.91
N VAL A 27 3.91 5.57 -16.28
CA VAL A 27 3.24 5.78 -14.97
C VAL A 27 1.74 5.59 -15.11
N VAL A 28 1.11 6.13 -16.16
CA VAL A 28 -0.33 5.95 -16.41
C VAL A 28 -0.65 4.47 -16.60
N SER A 29 0.05 3.80 -17.53
CA SER A 29 -0.18 2.38 -17.85
C SER A 29 0.04 1.45 -16.64
N ALA A 30 1.09 1.71 -15.85
CA ALA A 30 1.35 0.94 -14.65
C ALA A 30 0.28 1.18 -13.57
N SER A 31 -0.22 2.41 -13.43
CA SER A 31 -1.30 2.75 -12.49
C SER A 31 -2.63 2.11 -12.88
N GLU A 32 -3.00 2.09 -14.16
CA GLU A 32 -4.19 1.40 -14.66
C GLU A 32 -4.11 -0.11 -14.39
N THR A 33 -2.95 -0.70 -14.68
CA THR A 33 -2.70 -2.12 -14.41
C THR A 33 -2.79 -2.42 -12.92
N LEU A 34 -2.23 -1.56 -12.08
CA LEU A 34 -2.31 -1.68 -10.63
C LEU A 34 -3.75 -1.57 -10.11
N ALA A 35 -4.49 -0.57 -10.57
CA ALA A 35 -5.89 -0.38 -10.20
C ALA A 35 -6.73 -1.62 -10.58
N ARG A 36 -6.58 -2.12 -11.82
CA ARG A 36 -7.27 -3.33 -12.26
C ARG A 36 -6.88 -4.57 -11.45
N ALA A 37 -5.60 -4.73 -11.11
CA ALA A 37 -5.13 -5.86 -10.30
C ALA A 37 -5.75 -5.82 -8.90
N ALA A 38 -5.65 -4.66 -8.23
CA ALA A 38 -6.17 -4.47 -6.88
C ALA A 38 -7.69 -4.62 -6.84
N TRP A 39 -8.40 -4.03 -7.80
CA TRP A 39 -9.86 -4.14 -7.93
C TRP A 39 -10.31 -5.60 -8.14
N THR A 40 -9.62 -6.34 -9.03
CA THR A 40 -9.93 -7.75 -9.28
C THR A 40 -9.67 -8.60 -8.04
N GLU A 41 -8.56 -8.36 -7.34
CA GLU A 41 -8.24 -9.10 -6.12
C GLU A 41 -9.24 -8.80 -5.00
N ALA A 42 -9.69 -7.55 -4.86
CA ALA A 42 -10.71 -7.18 -3.88
C ALA A 42 -12.06 -7.87 -4.13
N HIS A 43 -12.47 -8.01 -5.39
CA HIS A 43 -13.71 -8.72 -5.76
C HIS A 43 -13.64 -10.24 -5.56
N LEU A 44 -12.44 -10.83 -5.67
CA LEU A 44 -12.25 -12.28 -5.54
C LEU A 44 -11.95 -12.72 -4.10
N SER A 45 -11.57 -11.78 -3.23
CA SER A 45 -11.31 -12.05 -1.82
C SER A 45 -12.60 -12.45 -1.09
N ALA A 46 -12.73 -13.74 -0.77
CA ALA A 46 -13.76 -14.22 0.14
C ALA A 46 -13.55 -13.67 1.57
N THR A 47 -14.59 -13.73 2.42
CA THR A 47 -14.53 -13.32 3.83
C THR A 47 -13.30 -13.89 4.53
N ILE A 48 -12.33 -13.03 4.83
CA ILE A 48 -11.05 -13.44 5.40
C ILE A 48 -11.22 -13.70 6.90
N LEU A 49 -11.34 -14.97 7.29
CA LEU A 49 -11.49 -15.38 8.70
C LEU A 49 -10.20 -15.26 9.52
N ASN A 50 -9.05 -15.06 8.88
CA ASN A 50 -7.75 -15.05 9.54
C ASN A 50 -7.02 -13.71 9.34
N ILE A 51 -6.72 -13.07 10.46
CA ILE A 51 -6.11 -11.73 10.51
C ILE A 51 -4.78 -11.61 9.76
N SER A 52 -4.00 -12.68 9.66
CA SER A 52 -2.72 -12.65 8.95
C SER A 52 -2.95 -12.49 7.44
N PHE A 53 -3.90 -13.25 6.88
CA PHE A 53 -4.32 -13.10 5.49
C PHE A 53 -4.98 -11.74 5.25
N ALA A 54 -5.73 -11.23 6.23
CA ALA A 54 -6.36 -9.91 6.10
C ALA A 54 -5.29 -8.82 6.00
N ILE A 55 -4.24 -8.87 6.82
CA ILE A 55 -3.12 -7.92 6.74
C ILE A 55 -2.37 -8.08 5.40
N GLU A 56 -2.25 -9.28 4.85
CA GLU A 56 -1.65 -9.48 3.52
C GLU A 56 -2.43 -8.74 2.43
N SER A 57 -3.75 -8.96 2.35
CA SER A 57 -4.61 -8.30 1.38
C SER A 57 -4.67 -6.78 1.62
N LEU A 58 -4.92 -6.35 2.86
CA LEU A 58 -4.96 -4.93 3.22
C LEU A 58 -3.62 -4.23 2.94
N GLY A 59 -2.49 -4.91 3.19
CA GLY A 59 -1.16 -4.38 2.88
C GLY A 59 -0.98 -4.13 1.39
N LYS A 60 -1.41 -5.08 0.55
CA LYS A 60 -1.37 -4.93 -0.92
C LYS A 60 -2.25 -3.78 -1.40
N TYR A 61 -3.47 -3.69 -0.87
CA TYR A 61 -4.40 -2.61 -1.22
C TYR A 61 -3.84 -1.26 -0.78
N PHE A 62 -3.33 -1.14 0.44
CA PHE A 62 -2.67 0.06 0.93
C PHE A 62 -1.52 0.51 0.00
N LEU A 63 -0.65 -0.42 -0.42
CA LEU A 63 0.44 -0.10 -1.35
C LEU A 63 -0.08 0.35 -2.71
N ALA A 64 -1.15 -0.30 -3.21
CA ALA A 64 -1.79 0.09 -4.45
C ALA A 64 -2.36 1.52 -4.36
N PHE A 65 -3.10 1.82 -3.29
CA PHE A 65 -3.66 3.14 -3.03
C PHE A 65 -2.58 4.22 -2.90
N ASP A 66 -1.50 3.99 -2.14
CA ASP A 66 -0.41 4.96 -2.00
C ASP A 66 0.30 5.22 -3.34
N ALA A 67 0.61 4.17 -4.10
CA ALA A 67 1.28 4.31 -5.40
C ALA A 67 0.42 5.05 -6.43
N ILE A 68 -0.88 4.71 -6.52
CA ILE A 68 -1.81 5.40 -7.41
C ILE A 68 -2.01 6.85 -6.97
N SER A 69 -2.13 7.12 -5.67
CA SER A 69 -2.26 8.49 -5.15
C SER A 69 -1.01 9.33 -5.45
N CYS A 70 0.18 8.71 -5.44
CA CYS A 70 1.41 9.36 -5.87
C CYS A 70 1.38 9.67 -7.38
N ALA A 71 0.91 8.74 -8.22
CA ALA A 71 0.73 8.98 -9.66
C ALA A 71 -0.25 10.12 -9.95
N VAL A 72 -1.40 10.16 -9.25
CA VAL A 72 -2.38 11.25 -9.29
C VAL A 72 -1.74 12.57 -8.91
N LYS A 73 -1.01 12.62 -7.79
CA LYS A 73 -0.33 13.86 -7.36
C LYS A 73 0.70 14.35 -8.37
N LEU A 74 1.40 13.42 -9.01
CA LEU A 74 2.48 13.70 -9.95
C LEU A 74 1.96 14.18 -11.31
N LEU A 75 0.91 13.55 -11.84
CA LEU A 75 0.39 13.79 -13.18
C LEU A 75 -0.88 14.67 -13.21
N GLY A 76 -1.49 14.90 -12.06
CA GLY A 76 -2.69 15.73 -11.89
C GLY A 76 -3.87 15.21 -12.72
N ASP A 77 -4.54 16.14 -13.41
CA ASP A 77 -5.75 15.88 -14.20
C ASP A 77 -5.54 14.84 -15.31
N ARG A 78 -4.30 14.58 -15.73
CA ARG A 78 -3.98 13.55 -16.73
C ARG A 78 -4.32 12.13 -16.26
N MET A 79 -4.43 11.90 -14.95
CA MET A 79 -4.87 10.62 -14.39
C MET A 79 -6.38 10.43 -14.46
N LEU A 80 -7.13 11.48 -14.80
CA LEU A 80 -8.59 11.46 -14.96
C LEU A 80 -9.32 10.80 -13.78
N GLN A 81 -8.78 10.99 -12.57
CA GLN A 81 -9.21 10.31 -11.35
C GLN A 81 -10.73 10.41 -11.12
N HIS A 82 -11.30 11.59 -11.37
CA HIS A 82 -12.73 11.86 -11.20
C HIS A 82 -13.64 10.93 -12.02
N MET A 83 -13.14 10.28 -13.06
CA MET A 83 -13.95 9.39 -13.90
C MET A 83 -14.07 7.95 -13.37
N TRP A 84 -13.19 7.53 -12.45
CA TRP A 84 -13.09 6.11 -12.09
C TRP A 84 -12.78 5.84 -10.61
N TRP A 85 -12.39 6.85 -9.84
CA TRP A 85 -11.95 6.66 -8.45
C TRP A 85 -13.05 6.10 -7.55
N ASP A 86 -14.28 6.62 -7.66
CA ASP A 86 -15.40 6.17 -6.84
C ASP A 86 -15.70 4.69 -7.13
N ASP A 87 -15.82 4.30 -8.40
CA ASP A 87 -16.02 2.91 -8.81
C ASP A 87 -14.89 1.98 -8.35
N PHE A 88 -13.65 2.46 -8.40
CA PHE A 88 -12.50 1.72 -7.90
C PHE A 88 -12.58 1.52 -6.38
N THR A 89 -12.86 2.58 -5.62
CA THR A 89 -12.87 2.55 -4.16
C THR A 89 -14.03 1.74 -3.57
N LEU A 90 -15.16 1.64 -4.27
CA LEU A 90 -16.31 0.82 -3.87
C LEU A 90 -16.00 -0.67 -3.78
N ALA A 91 -14.96 -1.15 -4.47
CA ALA A 91 -14.52 -2.54 -4.41
C ALA A 91 -13.93 -2.96 -3.06
N PHE A 92 -13.52 -2.00 -2.22
CA PHE A 92 -12.77 -2.25 -1.00
C PHE A 92 -13.65 -1.98 0.22
N ASP A 93 -14.06 -3.04 0.91
CA ASP A 93 -14.69 -2.90 2.21
C ASP A 93 -13.65 -2.42 3.24
N THR A 94 -14.00 -1.34 3.95
CA THR A 94 -13.20 -0.74 5.01
C THR A 94 -14.03 -0.44 6.25
N GLU A 95 -15.32 -0.77 6.26
CA GLU A 95 -16.28 -0.41 7.32
C GLU A 95 -16.34 -1.49 8.41
N TYR A 96 -15.17 -1.95 8.85
CA TYR A 96 -15.04 -2.95 9.90
C TYR A 96 -13.76 -2.72 10.70
N ALA A 97 -13.62 -3.44 11.82
CA ALA A 97 -12.44 -3.38 12.67
C ALA A 97 -12.11 -4.76 13.25
N PHE A 98 -10.83 -4.98 13.53
CA PHE A 98 -10.34 -6.15 14.23
C PHE A 98 -10.29 -5.85 15.74
N ASN A 99 -10.93 -6.71 16.53
CA ASN A 99 -10.92 -6.58 17.99
C ASN A 99 -9.51 -6.82 18.55
N GLU A 100 -9.00 -5.89 19.36
CA GLU A 100 -7.80 -6.11 20.15
C GLU A 100 -8.13 -6.99 21.37
N PRO A 101 -7.37 -8.06 21.66
CA PRO A 101 -7.61 -8.86 22.86
C PRO A 101 -7.43 -8.02 24.13
N GLU A 102 -8.38 -8.12 25.06
CA GLU A 102 -8.38 -7.37 26.33
C GLU A 102 -7.28 -7.81 27.30
N THR A 103 -6.73 -9.03 27.15
CA THR A 103 -5.78 -9.60 28.11
C THR A 103 -4.31 -9.46 27.66
N GLY A 104 -3.47 -8.91 28.54
CA GLY A 104 -2.06 -8.57 28.28
C GLY A 104 -1.11 -9.74 27.96
N ARG A 105 -1.60 -10.99 27.97
CA ARG A 105 -0.80 -12.17 27.59
C ARG A 105 -0.71 -12.39 26.08
N GLN A 106 -1.48 -11.67 25.26
CA GLN A 106 -1.55 -11.87 23.80
C GLN A 106 -0.92 -10.72 22.99
N ARG A 107 0.39 -10.47 23.17
CA ARG A 107 1.13 -9.40 22.48
C ARG A 107 1.04 -9.49 20.95
N LYS A 108 1.18 -10.69 20.37
CA LYS A 108 1.17 -10.89 18.91
C LYS A 108 -0.23 -10.64 18.30
N PRO A 109 -1.32 -11.26 18.77
CA PRO A 109 -2.67 -10.97 18.25
C PRO A 109 -3.05 -9.49 18.35
N ARG A 110 -2.70 -8.83 19.47
CA ARG A 110 -2.91 -7.38 19.62
C ARG A 110 -2.16 -6.56 18.57
N MET A 111 -0.89 -6.89 18.31
CA MET A 111 -0.10 -6.21 17.29
C MET A 111 -0.70 -6.40 15.88
N LEU A 112 -1.16 -7.61 15.56
CA LEU A 112 -1.79 -7.88 14.26
C LEU A 112 -3.11 -7.10 14.09
N ALA A 113 -3.95 -7.05 15.12
CA ALA A 113 -5.17 -6.23 15.11
C ALA A 113 -4.86 -4.74 14.93
N ASN A 114 -3.83 -4.24 15.63
CA ASN A 114 -3.39 -2.86 15.48
C ASN A 114 -2.93 -2.56 14.03
N ILE A 115 -2.09 -3.42 13.44
CA ILE A 115 -1.62 -3.26 12.05
C ILE A 115 -2.82 -3.24 11.09
N ALA A 116 -3.74 -4.21 11.22
CA ALA A 116 -4.89 -4.32 10.35
C ALA A 116 -5.81 -3.09 10.42
N ASN A 117 -6.10 -2.60 11.64
CA ASN A 117 -6.93 -1.41 11.84
C ASN A 117 -6.26 -0.14 11.29
N ARG A 118 -4.94 -0.01 11.42
CA ARG A 118 -4.20 1.13 10.83
C ARG A 118 -4.20 1.09 9.30
N LEU A 119 -4.06 -0.09 8.70
CA LEU A 119 -4.21 -0.27 7.25
C LEU A 119 -5.61 0.11 6.78
N LEU A 120 -6.66 -0.33 7.49
CA LEU A 120 -8.05 0.04 7.19
C LEU A 120 -8.26 1.56 7.24
N ALA A 121 -7.77 2.22 8.30
CA ALA A 121 -7.86 3.68 8.42
C ALA A 121 -7.12 4.42 7.29
N ALA A 122 -5.93 3.93 6.92
CA ALA A 122 -5.15 4.50 5.81
C ALA A 122 -5.88 4.34 4.47
N ILE A 123 -6.40 3.14 4.16
CA ILE A 123 -7.18 2.89 2.95
C ILE A 123 -8.43 3.76 2.94
N ASN A 124 -9.16 3.88 4.05
CA ASN A 124 -10.34 4.73 4.14
C ASN A 124 -10.03 6.21 3.88
N THR A 125 -8.87 6.69 4.33
CA THR A 125 -8.39 8.05 4.02
C THR A 125 -8.14 8.22 2.52
N TYR A 126 -7.51 7.23 1.88
CA TYR A 126 -7.31 7.21 0.43
C TYR A 126 -8.63 7.18 -0.34
N LYS A 127 -9.60 6.37 0.08
CA LYS A 127 -10.92 6.32 -0.54
C LYS A 127 -11.57 7.71 -0.61
N GLY A 128 -11.43 8.51 0.45
CA GLY A 128 -11.86 9.91 0.49
C GLY A 128 -11.05 10.89 -0.38
N GLY A 129 -10.16 10.41 -1.25
CA GLY A 129 -9.32 11.24 -2.12
C GLY A 129 -8.15 11.93 -1.40
N MET A 130 -7.92 11.61 -0.12
CA MET A 130 -6.87 12.21 0.69
C MET A 130 -5.71 11.25 0.90
N ARG A 131 -4.50 11.77 1.09
CA ARG A 131 -3.35 10.95 1.47
C ARG A 131 -3.17 10.98 3.00
N PRO A 132 -3.02 9.83 3.68
CA PRO A 132 -2.61 9.81 5.08
C PRO A 132 -1.31 10.58 5.32
N PRO A 133 -1.02 10.98 6.57
CA PRO A 133 0.26 11.60 6.93
C PRO A 133 1.44 10.75 6.45
N SER A 134 2.48 11.40 5.91
CA SER A 134 3.65 10.68 5.38
C SER A 134 4.33 9.81 6.43
N THR A 135 4.37 10.27 7.68
CA THR A 135 4.87 9.51 8.84
C THR A 135 4.11 8.21 9.05
N GLU A 136 2.79 8.22 8.88
CA GLU A 136 1.95 7.02 8.99
C GLU A 136 2.14 6.07 7.80
N VAL A 137 2.24 6.62 6.57
CA VAL A 137 2.52 5.81 5.38
C VAL A 137 3.87 5.09 5.52
N ILE A 138 4.91 5.79 5.98
CA ILE A 138 6.24 5.20 6.21
C ILE A 138 6.17 4.16 7.33
N ALA A 139 5.50 4.46 8.44
CA ALA A 139 5.36 3.51 9.54
C ALA A 139 4.64 2.22 9.11
N LEU A 140 3.59 2.31 8.30
CA LEU A 140 2.88 1.16 7.75
C LEU A 140 3.75 0.36 6.78
N LYS A 141 4.50 1.01 5.89
CA LYS A 141 5.46 0.31 5.01
C LYS A 141 6.52 -0.43 5.81
N ARG A 142 7.10 0.20 6.84
CA ARG A 142 8.05 -0.46 7.77
C ARG A 142 7.43 -1.66 8.48
N LEU A 143 6.15 -1.57 8.87
CA LEU A 143 5.43 -2.69 9.47
C LEU A 143 5.21 -3.86 8.49
N LEU A 144 4.93 -3.55 7.22
CA LEU A 144 4.74 -4.57 6.19
C LEU A 144 6.05 -5.24 5.78
N PHE A 145 7.14 -4.48 5.59
CA PHE A 145 8.36 -4.99 4.96
C PHE A 145 9.48 -5.34 5.96
N CYS A 146 9.57 -4.63 7.09
CA CYS A 146 10.76 -4.64 7.95
C CYS A 146 10.47 -5.11 9.39
N SER A 147 9.21 -5.40 9.73
CA SER A 147 8.83 -5.84 11.08
C SER A 147 8.94 -7.35 11.27
N THR A 148 9.19 -7.79 12.51
CA THR A 148 9.06 -9.20 12.89
C THR A 148 7.62 -9.71 12.70
N TYR A 149 6.64 -8.81 12.78
CA TYR A 149 5.21 -9.08 12.56
C TYR A 149 4.78 -8.97 11.10
N ALA A 150 5.71 -8.68 10.18
CA ALA A 150 5.42 -8.66 8.75
C ALA A 150 4.76 -9.98 8.32
N PRO A 151 3.67 -9.91 7.52
CA PRO A 151 3.04 -11.10 6.98
C PRO A 151 3.99 -11.92 6.12
N ARG A 152 3.65 -13.19 5.87
CA ARG A 152 4.57 -14.10 5.16
C ARG A 152 4.83 -13.62 3.74
N ASP A 153 3.77 -13.23 3.03
CA ASP A 153 3.87 -12.77 1.64
C ASP A 153 4.83 -11.58 1.49
N PHE A 154 4.85 -10.67 2.46
CA PHE A 154 5.73 -9.51 2.45
C PHE A 154 7.20 -9.81 2.75
N LYS A 155 7.52 -11.03 3.21
CA LYS A 155 8.91 -11.48 3.45
C LYS A 155 9.55 -12.12 2.22
N GLU A 156 8.76 -12.37 1.17
CA GLU A 156 9.26 -12.97 -0.06
C GLU A 156 10.19 -12.02 -0.84
N VAL A 157 11.10 -12.60 -1.64
CA VAL A 157 12.18 -11.91 -2.37
C VAL A 157 11.69 -10.77 -3.27
N MET A 158 10.47 -10.87 -3.80
CA MET A 158 9.88 -9.83 -4.64
C MET A 158 9.74 -8.48 -3.93
N TRP A 159 9.71 -8.46 -2.59
CA TRP A 159 9.63 -7.25 -1.78
C TRP A 159 10.97 -6.72 -1.29
N ASP A 160 12.10 -7.38 -1.61
CA ASP A 160 13.44 -6.92 -1.22
C ASP A 160 13.73 -5.48 -1.67
N PRO A 161 13.32 -5.02 -2.87
CA PRO A 161 13.57 -3.63 -3.27
C PRO A 161 12.96 -2.59 -2.33
N TRP A 162 11.87 -2.91 -1.62
CA TRP A 162 11.26 -2.00 -0.63
C TRP A 162 11.99 -2.02 0.72
N ARG A 163 12.64 -3.14 1.08
CA ARG A 163 13.51 -3.22 2.26
C ARG A 163 14.79 -2.44 2.04
N GLU A 164 15.39 -2.59 0.85
CA GLU A 164 16.58 -1.84 0.45
C GLU A 164 16.34 -0.32 0.46
N ASP A 165 15.15 0.13 0.02
CA ASP A 165 14.77 1.55 0.11
C ASP A 165 14.82 2.09 1.55
N GLU A 166 14.37 1.29 2.52
CA GLU A 166 14.39 1.68 3.93
C GLU A 166 15.82 1.77 4.46
N GLU A 167 16.70 0.84 4.08
CA GLU A 167 18.11 0.88 4.45
C GLU A 167 18.80 2.14 3.90
N HIS A 168 18.56 2.47 2.63
CA HIS A 168 19.06 3.70 2.03
C HIS A 168 18.48 4.96 2.66
N TYR A 169 17.19 4.97 3.00
CA TYR A 169 16.53 6.08 3.67
C TYR A 169 17.14 6.32 5.06
N ALA A 170 17.28 5.27 5.87
CA ALA A 170 17.84 5.35 7.21
C ALA A 170 19.27 5.91 7.16
N VAL A 171 20.13 5.41 6.28
CA VAL A 171 21.51 5.92 6.10
C VAL A 171 21.52 7.41 5.76
N ASN A 172 20.65 7.87 4.86
CA ASN A 172 20.58 9.27 4.47
C ASN A 172 20.04 10.18 5.59
N GLU A 173 19.07 9.71 6.38
CA GLU A 173 18.57 10.44 7.55
C GLU A 173 19.68 10.63 8.61
N TYR A 174 20.49 9.59 8.85
CA TYR A 174 21.66 9.67 9.75
C TYR A 174 22.77 10.60 9.25
N LEU A 175 22.93 10.80 7.95
CA LEU A 175 23.94 11.69 7.38
C LEU A 175 23.48 13.15 7.25
N SER A 176 22.18 13.40 7.45
CA SER A 176 21.56 14.72 7.28
C SER A 176 21.19 15.41 8.61
N GLY A 177 21.35 14.73 9.75
CA GLY A 177 21.11 15.25 11.09
C GLY A 177 22.39 15.49 11.88
#